data_AF-A0A2V6G7A7-F1
#
_entry.id   AF-A0A2V6G7A7-F1
#
_cell.length_a   1.000
_cell.length_b   1.000
_cell.length_c   1.000
_cell.angle_alpha   90.00
_cell.angle_beta   90.00
_cell.angle_gamma   90.00
#
_symmetry.space_group_name_H-M   'P 1'
#
loop_
_entity.id
_entity.type
_entity.pdbx_description
1 polymer ?
#
loop_
_entity_poly.entity_id
_entity_poly.type
_entity_poly.pdbx_seq_one_letter_code
_entity_poly.pdbx_strand_id
1 'polypeptide(L)' 'MIANGVTIQNGAHVAFKVTGNEQLRTGKTAVVIRNTSATPISGTFANLPDGSMFRIGPNTFHVSYEGGDGNDLTLTVVP' A
#
# COMPACT_ATOMS: atom_id res chain seq x y z
N MET A 1 -5.18 -1.64 8.31
CA MET A 1 -5.16 -2.89 9.10
C MET A 1 -3.94 -2.87 10.02
N ILE A 2 -4.01 -3.47 11.21
CA ILE A 2 -2.83 -3.71 12.06
C ILE A 2 -2.63 -5.24 12.13
N ALA A 3 -1.40 -5.71 11.93
CA ALA A 3 -1.06 -7.13 11.92
C ALA A 3 0.29 -7.36 12.64
N ASN A 4 0.48 -8.51 13.28
CA ASN A 4 1.75 -8.91 13.91
C ASN A 4 2.42 -10.01 13.08
N GLY A 5 2.93 -9.63 11.91
CA GLY A 5 3.40 -10.55 10.87
C GLY A 5 2.40 -10.65 9.72
N VAL A 6 2.90 -10.59 8.50
CA VAL A 6 2.08 -10.60 7.28
C VAL A 6 2.71 -11.50 6.24
N THR A 7 1.93 -12.43 5.71
CA THR A 7 2.28 -13.23 4.53
C THR A 7 1.18 -13.05 3.50
N ILE A 8 1.54 -12.59 2.32
CA ILE A 8 0.65 -12.46 1.18
C ILE A 8 0.88 -13.67 0.28
N GLN A 9 -0.16 -14.49 0.15
CA GLN A 9 -0.09 -15.70 -0.66
C GLN A 9 -0.01 -15.35 -2.15
N ASN A 10 0.64 -16.22 -2.92
CA ASN A 10 0.74 -16.06 -4.37
C ASN A 10 -0.66 -15.98 -5.00
N GLY A 11 -0.86 -14.99 -5.87
CA GLY A 11 -2.16 -14.73 -6.51
C GLY A 11 -3.17 -13.97 -5.65
N ALA A 12 -2.84 -13.58 -4.42
CA ALA A 12 -3.73 -12.72 -3.63
C ALA A 12 -3.91 -11.35 -4.30
N HIS A 13 -5.13 -10.83 -4.27
CA HIS A 13 -5.48 -9.53 -4.81
C HIS A 13 -6.02 -8.60 -3.72
N VAL A 14 -5.79 -7.30 -3.90
CA VAL A 14 -6.40 -6.25 -3.09
C VAL A 14 -7.28 -5.35 -3.96
N ALA A 15 -8.42 -4.92 -3.42
CA ALA A 15 -9.32 -4.01 -4.09
C ALA A 15 -9.47 -2.72 -3.27
N PHE A 16 -9.40 -1.58 -3.95
CA PHE A 16 -9.62 -0.28 -3.34
C PHE A 16 -10.96 0.28 -3.81
N LYS A 17 -11.74 0.82 -2.87
CA LYS A 17 -13.00 1.50 -3.17
C LYS A 17 -12.85 3.00 -3.00
N VAL A 18 -13.32 3.74 -3.99
CA VAL A 18 -13.38 5.20 -3.96
C VAL A 18 -14.67 5.65 -3.29
N THR A 19 -14.55 6.48 -2.27
CA THR A 19 -15.70 7.05 -1.54
C THR A 19 -15.89 8.56 -1.82
N GLY A 20 -14.99 9.19 -2.56
CA GLY A 20 -15.06 10.60 -2.95
C GLY A 20 -14.16 10.93 -4.13
N ASN A 21 -14.29 12.12 -4.71
CA ASN A 21 -13.56 12.53 -5.93
C ASN A 21 -12.54 13.65 -5.68
N GLU A 22 -11.91 13.67 -4.52
CA GLU A 22 -10.97 14.71 -4.14
C GLU A 22 -9.57 14.43 -4.70
N GLN A 23 -8.92 15.50 -5.19
CA GLN A 23 -7.50 15.46 -5.49
C GLN A 23 -6.71 15.63 -4.18
N LEU A 24 -5.92 14.61 -3.86
CA LEU A 24 -5.07 14.59 -2.68
C LEU A 24 -3.79 15.37 -2.94
N ARG A 25 -3.22 15.93 -1.88
CA ARG A 25 -1.91 16.58 -1.94
C ARG A 25 -0.82 15.55 -2.22
N THR A 26 0.04 15.83 -3.18
CA THR A 26 1.29 15.08 -3.43
C THR A 26 2.09 14.93 -2.14
N GLY A 27 2.68 13.76 -1.93
CA GLY A 27 3.42 13.40 -0.73
C GLY A 27 2.54 12.89 0.42
N LYS A 28 1.21 13.02 0.34
CA LYS A 28 0.32 12.40 1.32
C LYS A 28 0.51 10.88 1.27
N THR A 29 0.80 10.28 2.43
CA THR A 29 1.02 8.84 2.58
C THR A 29 -0.08 8.23 3.42
N ALA A 30 -0.57 7.07 3.01
CA ALA A 30 -1.54 6.25 3.74
C ALA A 30 -0.93 4.88 4.06
N VAL A 31 -1.06 4.44 5.31
CA VAL A 31 -0.68 3.08 5.73
C VAL A 31 -1.87 2.14 5.53
N VAL A 32 -1.76 1.20 4.60
CA VAL A 32 -2.82 0.22 4.28
C VAL A 32 -2.73 -0.96 5.25
N ILE A 33 -1.53 -1.49 5.44
CA ILE A 33 -1.22 -2.55 6.40
C ILE A 33 -0.08 -2.04 7.29
N ARG A 34 -0.33 -1.99 8.60
CA ARG A 34 0.68 -1.73 9.62
C ARG A 34 1.16 -3.06 10.20
N ASN A 35 2.40 -3.44 9.95
CA ASN A 35 2.99 -4.70 10.40
C ASN A 35 3.85 -4.47 11.64
N THR A 36 3.32 -4.80 12.82
CA THR A 36 4.01 -4.57 14.10
C THR A 36 5.05 -5.64 14.44
N SER A 37 5.25 -6.64 13.59
CA SER A 37 6.35 -7.60 13.78
C SER A 37 7.67 -6.96 13.35
N ALA A 38 8.81 -7.55 13.77
CA ALA A 38 10.12 -7.11 13.28
C ALA A 38 10.44 -7.63 11.86
N THR A 39 9.62 -8.54 11.32
CA THR A 39 9.87 -9.17 10.01
C THR A 39 9.17 -8.39 8.89
N PRO A 40 9.80 -8.28 7.69
CA PRO A 40 9.16 -7.72 6.51
C PRO A 40 7.85 -8.43 6.15
N ILE A 41 6.98 -7.75 5.39
CA ILE A 41 5.85 -8.43 4.74
C ILE A 41 6.43 -9.45 3.76
N SER A 42 5.99 -10.71 3.88
CA SER A 42 6.40 -11.77 2.95
C SER A 42 5.46 -11.80 1.75
N GLY A 43 5.98 -11.51 0.56
CA GLY A 43 5.22 -11.48 -0.70
C GLY A 43 4.52 -10.15 -0.98
N THR A 44 3.91 -10.03 -2.16
CA THR A 44 3.14 -8.86 -2.61
C THR A 44 1.79 -9.28 -3.17
N PHE A 45 0.79 -8.39 -3.16
CA PHE A 45 -0.44 -8.65 -3.92
C PHE A 45 -0.13 -8.68 -5.41
N ALA A 46 -0.74 -9.61 -6.14
CA ALA A 46 -0.47 -9.83 -7.56
C ALA A 46 -0.81 -8.61 -8.44
N ASN A 47 -1.81 -7.82 -8.02
CA ASN A 47 -2.20 -6.58 -8.69
C ASN A 47 -1.64 -5.31 -8.02
N LEU A 48 -0.72 -5.46 -7.07
CA LEU A 48 -0.07 -4.33 -6.40
C LEU A 48 1.40 -4.66 -6.09
N PRO A 49 2.27 -4.85 -7.10
CA PRO A 49 3.69 -5.11 -6.89
C PRO A 49 4.38 -3.96 -6.14
N ASP A 50 5.48 -4.27 -5.45
CA ASP A 50 6.29 -3.25 -4.82
C ASP A 50 6.90 -2.27 -5.84
N GLY A 51 7.01 -0.99 -5.47
CA GLY A 51 7.46 0.11 -6.33
C GLY A 51 6.52 0.45 -7.48
N SER A 52 5.39 -0.26 -7.64
CA SER A 52 4.44 0.01 -8.71
C SER A 52 3.66 1.30 -8.46
N MET A 53 3.08 1.83 -9.54
CA MET A 53 2.13 2.93 -9.47
C MET A 53 0.78 2.48 -9.99
N PHE A 54 -0.28 2.97 -9.35
CA PHE A 54 -1.63 2.74 -9.81
C PHE A 54 -2.50 3.95 -9.54
N ARG A 55 -3.54 4.10 -10.35
CA ARG A 55 -4.44 5.26 -10.30
C ARG A 55 -5.77 4.86 -9.67
N ILE A 56 -6.22 5.68 -8.72
CA ILE A 56 -7.56 5.60 -8.14
C ILE A 56 -8.20 6.99 -8.23
N GLY A 57 -9.23 7.11 -9.07
CA GLY A 57 -9.88 8.42 -9.32
C GLY A 57 -8.88 9.45 -9.88
N PRO A 58 -8.80 10.67 -9.29
CA PRO A 58 -7.87 11.69 -9.75
C PRO A 58 -6.43 11.52 -9.22
N ASN A 59 -6.15 10.49 -8.41
CA ASN A 59 -4.89 10.35 -7.69
C ASN A 59 -4.08 9.16 -8.21
N THR A 60 -2.78 9.37 -8.42
CA THR A 60 -1.81 8.29 -8.65
C THR A 60 -1.07 8.00 -7.34
N PHE A 61 -0.90 6.73 -7.02
CA PHE A 61 -0.23 6.28 -5.82
C PHE A 61 0.98 5.42 -6.17
N HIS A 62 2.11 5.70 -5.53
CA HIS A 62 3.26 4.82 -5.46
C HIS A 62 3.09 3.84 -4.29
N VAL A 63 3.41 2.58 -4.53
CA VAL A 63 3.31 1.48 -3.56
C VAL A 63 4.69 1.23 -2.92
N SER A 64 4.74 1.06 -1.61
CA SER A 64 5.92 0.52 -0.93
C SER A 64 5.52 -0.47 0.17
N TYR A 65 6.20 -1.61 0.23
CA TYR A 65 6.04 -2.61 1.30
C TYR A 65 7.04 -2.42 2.46
N GLU A 66 7.91 -1.42 2.34
CA GLU A 66 8.96 -1.01 3.27
C GLU A 66 8.65 0.35 3.91
N GLY A 67 7.39 0.80 3.84
CA GLY A 67 6.98 2.05 4.44
C GLY A 67 6.92 1.97 5.97
N GLY A 68 6.51 3.08 6.60
CA GLY A 68 6.36 3.14 8.06
C GLY A 68 7.70 2.99 8.77
N ASP A 69 7.84 1.93 9.56
CA ASP A 69 9.05 1.52 10.27
C ASP A 69 9.92 0.51 9.47
N GLY A 70 9.60 0.27 8.20
CA GLY A 70 10.41 -0.52 7.27
C GLY A 70 9.74 -1.80 6.77
N ASN A 71 8.50 -2.06 7.18
CA ASN A 71 7.74 -3.25 6.80
C ASN A 71 6.22 -3.01 6.71
N ASP A 72 5.79 -1.77 6.53
CA ASP A 72 4.39 -1.43 6.30
C ASP A 72 4.07 -1.35 4.80
N LEU A 73 2.86 -1.78 4.42
CA LEU A 73 2.31 -1.46 3.10
C LEU A 73 1.76 -0.04 3.11
N THR A 74 2.42 0.84 2.37
CA THR A 74 2.09 2.26 2.26
C THR A 74 1.80 2.68 0.83
N LEU A 75 0.95 3.69 0.69
CA LEU A 75 0.60 4.33 -0.57
C LEU A 75 0.88 5.82 -0.47
N THR A 76 1.75 6.34 -1.33
CA THR A 76 2.10 7.76 -1.38
C THR A 76 1.56 8.39 -2.64
N VAL A 77 0.85 9.51 -2.51
CA VAL A 77 0.36 10.29 -3.65
C VAL A 77 1.55 10.89 -4.39
N VAL A 78 1.66 10.60 -5.67
CA VAL A 78 2.70 11.15 -6.56
C VAL A 78 2.08 12.15 -7.56
N PRO A 79 2.88 13.05 -8.15
CA PRO A 79 2.42 13.96 -9.20
C PRO A 79 1.76 13.24 -10.39
#